data_AF-A0A2V7FWB3-F1
#
_entry.id   AF-A0A2V7FWB3-F1
#
_cell.length_a   1.000
_cell.length_b   1.000
_cell.length_c   1.000
_cell.angle_alpha   90.00
_cell.angle_beta   90.00
_cell.angle_gamma   90.00
#
_symmetry.space_group_name_H-M   'P 1'
#
loop_
_entity.id
_entity.type
_entity.pdbx_description
1 polymer ?
#
loop_
_entity_poly.entity_id
_entity_poly.type
_entity_poly.pdbx_seq_one_letter_code
_entity_poly.pdbx_strand_id
1 'polypeptide(L)'
;MNPLDLPGAQFLAVYAGLAVIVLLVLFVVRASGEATEPPRVRFEDPYLIAYLRGGKNEALRVATVSLIDRGVLKWEGRATLSATPNQPARPIEQALTRHFAQSRVAPSIFEDGMLAASTGEYRTTLTRLELVPDEARVAARRR
;
A
#
# COMPACT_ATOMS: atom_id res chain seq x y z
N MET A 1 -20.54 -36.42 -36.06
CA MET A 1 -21.06 -37.26 -34.96
C MET A 1 -20.94 -36.43 -33.68
N ASN A 2 -22.05 -36.19 -32.99
CA ASN A 2 -22.08 -35.30 -31.83
C ASN A 2 -21.66 -36.11 -30.58
N PRO A 3 -20.66 -35.68 -29.79
CA PRO A 3 -20.23 -36.41 -28.59
C PRO A 3 -21.31 -36.45 -27.47
N LEU A 4 -22.44 -35.77 -27.67
CA LEU A 4 -23.62 -35.75 -26.80
C LEU A 4 -24.55 -36.96 -27.01
N ASP A 5 -24.37 -37.74 -28.08
CA ASP A 5 -25.21 -38.91 -28.40
C ASP A 5 -24.58 -40.26 -27.98
N LEU A 6 -23.51 -40.25 -27.17
CA LEU A 6 -22.82 -41.46 -26.69
C LEU A 6 -23.49 -41.99 -25.40
N PRO A 7 -24.18 -43.14 -25.40
CA PRO A 7 -24.74 -43.72 -24.18
C PRO A 7 -23.68 -44.49 -23.36
N GLY A 8 -23.77 -44.42 -22.03
CA GLY A 8 -23.02 -45.29 -21.11
C GLY A 8 -21.62 -44.81 -20.73
N ALA A 9 -20.67 -45.73 -20.53
CA ALA A 9 -19.35 -45.46 -19.95
C ALA A 9 -18.47 -44.51 -20.81
N GLN A 10 -18.72 -44.45 -22.11
CA GLN A 10 -17.97 -43.59 -23.05
C GLN A 10 -18.25 -42.10 -22.81
N PHE A 11 -19.49 -41.75 -22.45
CA PHE A 11 -19.86 -40.40 -22.03
C PHE A 11 -19.02 -39.97 -20.82
N LEU A 12 -18.97 -40.80 -19.79
CA LEU A 12 -18.23 -40.49 -18.56
C LEU A 12 -16.73 -40.29 -18.82
N ALA A 13 -16.14 -41.09 -19.71
CA ALA A 13 -14.74 -40.96 -20.09
C ALA A 13 -14.43 -39.60 -20.75
N VAL A 14 -15.32 -39.09 -21.61
CA VAL A 14 -15.17 -37.78 -22.26
C VAL A 14 -15.17 -36.66 -21.24
N TYR A 15 -16.13 -36.66 -20.30
CA TYR A 15 -16.22 -35.62 -19.28
C TYR A 15 -15.11 -35.73 -18.23
N ALA A 16 -14.67 -36.94 -17.89
CA ALA A 16 -13.51 -37.15 -17.03
C ALA A 16 -12.23 -36.60 -17.67
N GLY A 17 -12.02 -36.85 -18.97
CA GLY A 17 -10.92 -36.28 -19.73
C GLY A 17 -10.97 -34.76 -19.77
N LEU A 18 -12.14 -34.18 -20.04
CA LEU A 18 -12.35 -32.73 -20.01
C LEU A 18 -12.07 -32.14 -18.63
N ALA A 19 -12.53 -32.78 -17.55
CA ALA A 19 -12.27 -32.34 -16.19
C ALA A 19 -10.77 -32.36 -15.86
N VAL A 20 -10.05 -33.41 -16.26
CA VAL A 20 -8.59 -33.48 -16.12
C VAL A 20 -7.91 -32.35 -16.88
N ILE A 21 -8.30 -32.08 -18.13
CA ILE A 21 -7.75 -30.98 -18.94
C ILE A 21 -7.99 -29.63 -18.26
N VAL A 22 -9.21 -29.35 -17.80
CA VAL A 22 -9.55 -28.12 -17.09
C VAL A 22 -8.72 -27.96 -15.81
N LEU A 23 -8.60 -29.03 -15.02
CA LEU A 23 -7.77 -29.03 -13.80
C LEU A 23 -6.30 -28.79 -14.12
N LEU A 24 -5.78 -29.36 -15.21
CA LEU A 24 -4.38 -29.19 -15.63
C LEU A 24 -4.12 -27.76 -16.10
N VAL A 25 -5.04 -27.18 -16.88
CA VAL A 25 -4.99 -25.76 -17.27
C VAL A 25 -5.04 -24.86 -16.03
N LEU A 26 -5.95 -25.11 -15.08
CA LEU A 26 -6.02 -24.35 -13.84
C LEU A 26 -4.74 -24.49 -13.00
N PHE A 27 -4.17 -25.69 -12.93
CA PHE A 27 -2.92 -25.94 -12.22
C PHE A 27 -1.76 -25.14 -12.82
N VAL A 28 -1.61 -25.16 -14.16
CA VAL A 28 -0.57 -24.38 -14.87
C VAL A 28 -0.80 -22.88 -14.70
N VAL A 29 -2.03 -22.41 -14.85
CA VAL A 29 -2.38 -20.99 -14.69
C VAL A 29 -2.11 -20.52 -13.26
N ARG A 30 -2.50 -21.29 -12.24
CA ARG A 30 -2.20 -20.98 -10.84
C ARG A 30 -0.70 -20.98 -10.55
N ALA A 31 0.02 -21.99 -11.04
CA ALA A 31 1.47 -22.07 -10.88
C ALA A 31 2.19 -20.89 -11.56
N SER A 32 1.67 -20.40 -12.69
CA SER A 32 2.22 -19.23 -13.39
C SER A 32 1.84 -17.88 -12.77
N GLY A 33 0.78 -17.84 -11.95
CA GLY A 33 0.28 -16.62 -11.32
C GLY A 33 0.85 -16.32 -9.93
N GLU A 34 1.46 -17.30 -9.25
CA GLU A 34 1.90 -17.18 -7.84
C GLU A 34 3.43 -17.22 -7.66
N ALA A 35 4.21 -17.17 -8.75
CA ALA A 35 5.67 -17.26 -8.70
C ALA A 35 6.40 -15.90 -8.54
N THR A 36 5.76 -14.92 -7.90
CA THR A 36 6.51 -13.82 -7.29
C THR A 36 6.41 -14.05 -5.79
N GLU A 37 7.44 -14.64 -5.18
CA GLU A 37 7.56 -14.68 -3.73
C GLU A 37 7.27 -13.26 -3.23
N PRO A 38 6.20 -13.05 -2.44
CA PRO A 38 5.76 -11.71 -2.10
C PRO A 38 6.97 -11.02 -1.50
N PRO A 39 7.37 -9.85 -2.01
CA PRO A 39 8.58 -9.20 -1.55
C PRO A 39 8.50 -9.14 -0.03
N ARG A 40 9.52 -9.67 0.65
CA ARG A 40 9.60 -9.63 2.12
C ARG A 40 9.76 -8.18 2.52
N VAL A 41 8.63 -7.48 2.58
CA VAL A 41 8.59 -6.09 2.99
C VAL A 41 8.92 -6.09 4.46
N ARG A 42 10.06 -5.49 4.81
CA ARG A 42 10.37 -5.16 6.18
C ARG A 42 9.38 -4.10 6.64
N PHE A 43 8.26 -4.55 7.19
CA PHE A 43 7.23 -3.72 7.82
C PHE A 43 7.68 -3.11 9.17
N GLU A 44 8.99 -3.00 9.39
CA GLU A 44 9.60 -2.33 10.54
C GLU A 44 9.26 -0.82 10.55
N ASP A 45 8.85 -0.25 9.40
CA ASP A 45 8.36 1.12 9.30
C ASP A 45 6.81 1.21 9.35
N PRO A 46 6.20 1.64 10.46
CA PRO A 46 4.75 1.87 10.55
C PRO A 46 4.20 2.91 9.56
N TYR A 47 5.03 3.85 9.08
CA TYR A 47 4.61 4.86 8.10
C TYR A 47 4.44 4.28 6.70
N LEU A 48 5.17 3.21 6.38
CA LEU A 48 5.03 2.47 5.13
C LEU A 48 3.65 1.80 5.05
N ILE A 49 3.20 1.20 6.17
CA ILE A 49 1.86 0.59 6.28
C ILE A 49 0.77 1.65 6.17
N ALA A 50 0.95 2.79 6.85
CA ALA A 50 0.04 3.92 6.76
C ALA A 50 -0.09 4.44 5.32
N TYR A 51 1.04 4.55 4.60
CA TYR A 51 1.05 4.93 3.19
C TYR A 51 0.31 3.91 2.31
N LEU A 52 0.46 2.61 2.56
CA LEU A 52 -0.30 1.59 1.85
C LEU A 52 -1.81 1.70 2.09
N ARG A 53 -2.20 1.97 3.34
CA ARG A 53 -3.61 2.04 3.76
C ARG A 53 -4.37 3.20 3.13
N GLY A 54 -3.75 4.38 3.01
CA GLY A 54 -4.45 5.60 2.61
C GLY A 54 -3.59 6.65 1.92
N GLY A 55 -2.42 6.26 1.42
CA GLY A 55 -1.47 7.15 0.74
C GLY A 55 -0.79 8.15 1.66
N LYS A 56 -0.28 9.22 1.07
CA LYS A 56 0.50 10.27 1.75
C LYS A 56 -0.22 10.87 2.97
N ASN A 57 -1.53 11.09 2.88
CA ASN A 57 -2.31 11.75 3.93
C ASN A 57 -2.38 10.87 5.19
N GLU A 58 -2.52 9.56 5.00
CA GLU A 58 -2.58 8.61 6.11
C GLU A 58 -1.22 8.46 6.77
N ALA A 59 -0.13 8.40 5.98
CA ALA A 59 1.23 8.40 6.52
C ALA A 59 1.53 9.65 7.38
N LEU A 60 1.12 10.84 6.92
CA LEU A 60 1.27 12.08 7.68
C LEU A 60 0.45 12.10 8.97
N ARG A 61 -0.78 11.57 8.95
CA ARG A 61 -1.62 11.44 10.17
C ARG A 61 -0.96 10.54 11.20
N VAL A 62 -0.52 9.34 10.79
CA VAL A 62 0.13 8.38 11.69
C VAL A 62 1.44 8.93 12.24
N ALA A 63 2.26 9.58 11.41
CA ALA A 63 3.48 10.23 11.86
C ALA A 63 3.21 11.38 12.85
N THR A 64 2.18 12.19 12.60
CA THR A 64 1.78 13.26 13.54
C THR A 64 1.34 12.70 14.89
N VAL A 65 0.50 11.66 14.88
CA VAL A 65 0.04 11.00 16.12
C VAL A 65 1.21 10.36 16.87
N SER A 66 2.12 9.68 16.16
CA SER A 66 3.31 9.07 16.78
C SER A 66 4.22 10.12 17.42
N LEU A 67 4.37 11.30 16.80
CA LEU A 67 5.16 12.39 17.37
C LEU A 67 4.49 13.06 18.57
N ILE A 68 3.15 13.10 18.62
CA ILE A 68 2.40 13.56 19.79
C ILE A 68 2.59 12.58 20.94
N ASP A 69 2.42 11.28 20.68
CA ASP A 69 2.58 10.21 21.67
C ASP A 69 3.99 10.19 22.28
N ARG A 70 5.01 10.43 21.46
CA ARG A 70 6.42 10.56 21.90
C ARG A 70 6.75 11.91 22.56
N GLY A 71 5.80 12.83 22.67
CA GLY A 71 5.99 14.15 23.27
C GLY A 71 6.86 15.12 22.43
N VAL A 72 7.11 14.80 21.16
CA VAL A 72 7.86 15.65 20.23
C VAL A 72 6.99 16.79 19.71
N LEU A 73 5.72 16.51 19.43
CA LEU A 73 4.71 17.51 19.14
C LEU A 73 3.81 17.68 20.38
N LYS A 74 3.51 18.92 20.73
CA LYS A 74 2.59 19.26 21.82
C LYS A 74 1.32 19.86 21.27
N TRP A 75 0.20 19.47 21.87
CA TRP A 75 -1.10 20.07 21.62
C TRP A 75 -1.26 21.32 22.47
N GLU A 76 -1.43 22.48 21.82
CA GLU A 76 -1.56 23.79 22.50
C GLU A 76 -3.03 24.24 22.68
N GLY A 77 -3.99 23.46 22.17
CA GLY A 77 -5.42 23.80 22.18
C GLY A 77 -5.92 24.16 20.79
N ARG A 78 -7.24 24.20 20.56
CA ARG A 78 -7.86 24.63 19.28
C ARG A 78 -7.25 23.99 18.01
N ALA A 79 -6.86 22.72 18.10
CA ALA A 79 -6.20 21.97 17.03
C ALA A 79 -4.86 22.57 16.54
N THR A 80 -4.15 23.34 17.37
CA THR A 80 -2.78 23.79 17.09
C THR A 80 -1.75 22.85 17.72
N LEU A 81 -0.66 22.66 16.99
CA LEU A 81 0.47 21.84 17.38
C LEU A 81 1.75 22.67 17.34
N SER A 82 2.64 22.43 18.30
CA SER A 82 3.98 23.00 18.33
C SER A 82 5.03 21.91 18.52
N ALA A 83 6.18 22.09 17.89
CA ALA A 83 7.31 21.17 17.99
C ALA A 83 8.20 21.52 19.18
N THR A 84 8.55 20.50 19.95
CA THR A 84 9.66 20.56 20.90
C THR A 84 10.96 20.37 20.12
N PRO A 85 12.06 21.06 20.47
CA PRO A 85 13.37 20.85 19.87
C PRO A 85 13.84 19.41 20.12
N ASN A 86 13.56 18.53 19.17
CA ASN A 86 14.03 17.16 19.12
C ASN A 86 14.46 16.85 17.68
N GLN A 87 15.46 15.99 17.50
CA GLN A 87 15.91 15.55 16.19
C GLN A 87 15.36 14.15 15.93
N PRO A 88 14.18 14.02 15.29
CA PRO A 88 13.67 12.71 14.95
C PRO A 88 14.55 12.03 13.89
N ALA A 89 14.60 10.70 13.95
CA ALA A 89 15.46 9.88 13.09
C ALA A 89 14.98 9.78 11.64
N ARG A 90 13.67 9.96 11.39
CA ARG A 90 13.05 9.68 10.10
C ARG A 90 12.77 10.95 9.30
N PRO A 91 12.93 10.94 7.95
CA PRO A 91 12.73 12.13 7.11
C PRO A 91 11.34 12.78 7.25
N ILE A 92 10.28 11.97 7.29
CA ILE A 92 8.90 12.43 7.45
C ILE A 92 8.68 13.13 8.81
N GLU A 93 9.31 12.62 9.86
CA GLU A 93 9.23 13.22 11.19
C GLU A 93 9.99 14.54 11.24
N GLN A 94 11.19 14.60 10.64
CA GLN A 94 11.97 15.84 10.56
C GLN A 94 11.21 16.94 9.82
N ALA A 95 10.53 16.58 8.74
CA ALA A 95 9.69 17.52 8.01
C ALA A 95 8.51 18.02 8.87
N LEU A 96 7.85 17.13 9.63
CA LEU A 96 6.78 17.52 10.56
C LEU A 96 7.28 18.43 11.69
N THR A 97 8.42 18.12 12.30
CA THR A 97 9.02 18.96 13.36
C THR A 97 9.40 20.34 12.82
N ARG A 98 9.90 20.43 11.58
CA ARG A 98 10.18 21.73 10.92
C ARG A 98 8.90 22.49 10.62
N HIS A 99 7.86 21.83 10.14
CA HIS A 99 6.57 22.46 9.85
C HIS A 99 5.92 23.03 11.12
N PHE A 100 5.96 22.28 12.21
CA PHE A 100 5.45 22.70 13.52
C PHE A 100 6.47 23.44 14.40
N ALA A 101 7.61 23.86 13.85
CA ALA A 101 8.57 24.71 14.58
C ALA A 101 7.94 26.04 15.00
N GLN A 102 6.94 26.49 14.25
CA GLN A 102 6.00 27.53 14.66
C GLN A 102 4.66 26.86 14.97
N SER A 103 3.94 27.37 15.98
CA SER A 103 2.60 26.83 16.31
C SER A 103 1.66 26.99 15.12
N ARG A 104 1.12 25.88 14.62
CA ARG A 104 0.26 25.82 13.42
C ARG A 104 -0.91 24.88 13.64
N VAL A 105 -1.98 25.09 12.88
CA VAL A 105 -3.15 24.19 12.90
C VAL A 105 -2.81 22.82 12.31
N ALA A 106 -3.26 21.74 12.95
CA ALA A 106 -2.95 20.37 12.54
C ALA A 106 -3.31 20.03 11.08
N PRO A 107 -4.43 20.53 10.49
CA PRO A 107 -4.76 20.25 9.09
C PRO A 107 -3.78 20.85 8.06
N SER A 108 -2.97 21.83 8.46
CA SER A 108 -1.99 22.47 7.56
C SER A 108 -0.94 21.51 7.00
N ILE A 109 -0.79 20.31 7.60
CA ILE A 109 0.12 19.26 7.12
C ILE A 109 -0.22 18.75 5.71
N PHE A 110 -1.49 18.88 5.28
CA PHE A 110 -1.93 18.42 3.97
C PHE A 110 -1.69 19.43 2.85
N GLU A 111 -1.45 20.69 3.22
CA GLU A 111 -1.25 21.81 2.30
C GLU A 111 0.24 22.05 2.01
N ASP A 112 1.13 21.57 2.87
CA ASP A 112 2.58 21.74 2.70
C ASP A 112 3.16 20.75 1.66
N GLY A 113 3.66 21.32 0.56
CA GLY A 113 4.35 20.57 -0.49
C GLY A 113 5.64 19.89 -0.04
N MET A 114 6.34 20.45 0.97
CA MET A 114 7.55 19.84 1.52
C MET A 114 7.23 18.56 2.29
N LEU A 115 6.12 18.54 3.04
CA LEU A 115 5.62 17.32 3.69
C LEU A 115 5.21 16.26 2.68
N ALA A 116 4.55 16.67 1.58
CA ALA A 116 4.23 15.76 0.50
C ALA A 116 5.50 15.14 -0.12
N ALA A 117 6.55 15.94 -0.36
CA ALA A 117 7.82 15.46 -0.89
C ALA A 117 8.51 14.45 0.05
N SER A 118 8.44 14.67 1.36
CA SER A 118 9.02 13.74 2.36
C SER A 118 8.41 12.34 2.34
N THR A 119 7.19 12.18 1.79
CA THR A 119 6.53 10.87 1.63
C THR A 119 6.89 10.16 0.32
N GLY A 120 7.67 10.81 -0.55
CA GLY A 120 8.04 10.29 -1.87
C GLY A 120 8.83 8.98 -1.80
N GLU A 121 9.72 8.85 -0.82
CA GLU A 121 10.53 7.65 -0.62
C GLU A 121 9.67 6.40 -0.34
N TYR A 122 8.58 6.57 0.43
CA TYR A 122 7.62 5.50 0.69
C TYR A 122 6.91 5.07 -0.58
N ARG A 123 6.51 6.02 -1.43
CA ARG A 123 5.91 5.71 -2.74
C ARG A 123 6.86 4.92 -3.61
N THR A 124 8.10 5.38 -3.78
CA THR A 124 9.11 4.71 -4.61
C THR A 124 9.36 3.29 -4.11
N THR A 125 9.46 3.12 -2.79
CA THR A 125 9.65 1.80 -2.18
C THR A 125 8.47 0.88 -2.47
N LEU A 126 7.23 1.35 -2.32
CA LEU A 126 6.04 0.55 -2.56
C LEU A 126 5.79 0.23 -4.04
N THR A 127 6.13 1.16 -4.94
CA THR A 127 6.10 0.91 -6.39
C THR A 127 7.11 -0.16 -6.78
N ARG A 128 8.34 -0.12 -6.25
CA ARG A 128 9.37 -1.14 -6.49
C ARG A 128 8.93 -2.54 -6.00
N LEU A 129 8.13 -2.59 -4.95
CA LEU A 129 7.59 -3.84 -4.38
C LEU A 129 6.26 -4.26 -5.03
N GLU A 130 5.82 -3.56 -6.09
CA GLU A 130 4.54 -3.77 -6.78
C GLU A 130 3.28 -3.73 -5.90
N LEU A 131 3.40 -3.19 -4.68
CA LEU A 131 2.30 -3.11 -3.71
C LEU A 131 1.39 -1.90 -3.92
N VAL A 132 1.83 -0.93 -4.72
CA VAL A 132 1.00 0.19 -5.18
C VAL A 132 0.97 0.15 -6.70
N PRO A 133 -0.22 0.23 -7.33
CA PRO A 133 -0.31 0.29 -8.77
C PRO A 133 0.46 1.51 -9.28
N ASP A 134 1.36 1.25 -10.22
CA ASP A 134 2.10 2.31 -10.91
C ASP A 134 1.12 3.32 -11.54
N GLU A 135 1.51 4.59 -11.67
CA GLU A 135 0.58 5.64 -12.14
C GLU A 135 -0.05 5.28 -13.50
N ALA A 136 0.70 4.54 -14.33
CA ALA A 136 0.23 3.95 -15.58
C ALA A 136 -0.93 2.95 -15.42
N ARG A 137 -0.91 2.11 -14.38
CA ARG A 137 -1.99 1.14 -14.08
C ARG A 137 -3.23 1.83 -13.49
N VAL A 138 -3.04 2.90 -12.71
CA VAL A 138 -4.14 3.71 -12.19
C VAL A 138 -4.83 4.49 -13.33
N ALA A 139 -4.05 5.05 -14.26
CA ALA A 139 -4.57 5.76 -15.43
C ALA A 139 -5.37 4.83 -16.37
N ALA A 140 -4.93 3.58 -16.55
CA ALA A 140 -5.63 2.61 -17.38
C ALA A 140 -6.99 2.17 -16.81
N ARG A 141 -7.20 2.28 -15.50
CA ARG A 141 -8.45 1.90 -14.80
C ARG A 141 -9.49 3.02 -14.74
N ARG A 142 -9.11 4.26 -15.09
CA ARG A 142 -9.99 5.43 -15.14
C ARG A 142 -10.59 5.70 -16.52
N ARG A 143 -10.28 4.86 -17.51
CA ARG A 143 -11.01 4.77 -18.78
C ARG A 143 -12.01 3.63 -18.71
#